data_AF-A0A350LWP7-F1
#
_entry.id   AF-A0A350LWP7-F1
#
_cell.length_a   1.000
_cell.length_b   1.000
_cell.length_c   1.000
_cell.angle_alpha   90.00
_cell.angle_beta   90.00
_cell.angle_gamma   90.00
#
_symmetry.space_group_name_H-M   'P 1'
#
loop_
_entity.id
_entity.type
_entity.pdbx_description
1 polymer ?
#
loop_
_entity_poly.entity_id
_entity_poly.type
_entity_poly.pdbx_seq_one_letter_code
_entity_poly.pdbx_strand_id
1 'polypeptide(L)'
;MSWRLSTIFSIGGAFAGAAALSMLAAGFAVSAIEDGSRRAVRDALDAQGMVWAEVGTDGLQVFLAGTAPDEAARFAALSVAGQVVDATRVIDQTVVEE
;
A
#
# COMPACT_ATOMS: atom_id res chain seq x y z
N MET A 1 13.99 -34.76 35.53
CA MET A 1 13.07 -34.44 34.41
C MET A 1 12.60 -32.98 34.40
N SER A 2 12.44 -32.32 35.57
CA SER A 2 11.93 -30.93 35.70
C SER A 2 12.72 -29.84 34.94
N TRP A 3 14.06 -29.94 34.88
CA TRP A 3 14.91 -28.97 34.21
C TRP A 3 14.66 -28.85 32.70
N ARG A 4 14.30 -29.94 32.03
CA ARG A 4 14.07 -29.94 30.57
C ARG A 4 12.76 -29.24 30.19
N LEU A 5 11.72 -29.38 31.03
CA LEU A 5 10.42 -28.77 30.78
C LEU A 5 10.47 -27.24 30.94
N SER A 6 11.21 -26.75 31.94
CA SER A 6 11.42 -25.30 32.14
C SER A 6 12.18 -24.66 30.98
N THR A 7 13.21 -25.33 30.45
CA THR A 7 13.98 -24.81 29.31
C THR A 7 13.15 -24.76 28.03
N ILE A 8 12.38 -25.81 27.73
CA ILE A 8 11.51 -25.86 26.55
C ILE A 8 10.44 -24.77 26.63
N PHE A 9 9.85 -24.56 27.82
CA PHE A 9 8.85 -23.53 28.03
C PHE A 9 9.41 -22.12 27.80
N SER A 10 10.59 -21.79 28.35
CA SER A 10 11.20 -20.48 28.15
C SER A 10 11.59 -20.21 26.70
N ILE A 11 12.14 -21.20 26.01
CA ILE A 11 12.48 -21.08 24.58
C ILE A 11 11.21 -20.89 23.75
N GLY A 12 10.19 -21.73 23.97
CA GLY A 12 8.90 -21.63 23.28
C GLY A 12 8.24 -20.27 23.51
N GLY A 13 8.26 -19.76 24.74
CA GLY A 13 7.75 -18.44 25.08
C GLY A 13 8.50 -17.32 24.37
N ALA A 14 9.83 -17.39 24.28
CA ALA A 14 10.63 -16.40 23.57
C ALA A 14 10.29 -16.36 22.06
N PHE A 15 10.19 -17.52 21.40
CA PHE A 15 9.82 -17.58 19.98
C PHE A 15 8.37 -17.16 19.74
N ALA A 16 7.43 -17.54 20.62
CA ALA A 16 6.05 -17.10 20.52
C ALA A 16 5.93 -15.57 20.68
N GLY A 17 6.66 -14.99 21.64
CA GLY A 17 6.73 -13.55 21.83
C GLY A 17 7.32 -12.84 20.61
N ALA A 18 8.43 -13.34 20.08
CA ALA A 18 9.04 -12.80 18.87
C ALA A 18 8.11 -12.88 17.65
N ALA A 19 7.39 -14.00 17.48
CA ALA A 19 6.41 -14.18 16.41
C ALA A 19 5.26 -13.15 16.52
N ALA A 20 4.69 -12.98 17.70
CA ALA A 20 3.64 -12.00 17.95
C ALA A 20 4.12 -10.57 17.69
N LEU A 21 5.30 -10.21 18.19
CA LEU A 21 5.90 -8.90 17.95
C LEU A 21 6.16 -8.64 16.46
N SER A 22 6.65 -9.64 15.73
CA SER A 22 6.89 -9.56 14.29
C SER A 22 5.60 -9.33 13.51
N MET A 23 4.52 -10.05 13.84
CA MET A 23 3.21 -9.86 13.19
C MET A 23 2.68 -8.44 13.42
N LEU A 24 2.79 -7.91 14.64
CA LEU A 24 2.38 -6.54 14.94
C LEU A 24 3.21 -5.53 14.14
N ALA A 25 4.53 -5.69 14.15
CA ALA A 25 5.44 -4.80 13.41
C ALA A 25 5.16 -4.83 11.90
N ALA A 26 4.91 -6.00 11.32
CA ALA A 26 4.56 -6.16 9.92
C ALA A 26 3.24 -5.45 9.58
N GLY A 27 2.21 -5.57 10.43
CA GLY A 27 0.95 -4.87 10.27
C GLY A 27 1.13 -3.35 10.24
N PHE A 28 1.87 -2.79 11.21
CA PHE A 28 2.18 -1.36 11.22
C PHE A 28 2.99 -0.91 10.01
N ALA A 29 3.97 -1.71 9.58
CA ALA A 29 4.80 -1.38 8.43
C ALA A 29 3.96 -1.30 7.14
N VAL A 30 3.08 -2.28 6.88
CA VAL A 30 2.19 -2.26 5.72
C VAL A 30 1.26 -1.05 5.75
N SER A 31 0.58 -0.80 6.87
CA SER A 31 -0.33 0.35 6.96
C SER A 31 0.39 1.69 6.74
N ALA A 32 1.61 1.84 7.27
CA ALA A 32 2.40 3.04 7.04
C ALA A 32 2.78 3.24 5.56
N ILE A 33 3.14 2.16 4.86
CA ILE A 33 3.50 2.16 3.44
C ILE A 33 2.28 2.50 2.57
N GLU A 34 1.15 1.84 2.81
CA GLU A 34 -0.09 2.05 2.08
C GLU A 34 -0.58 3.49 2.22
N ASP A 35 -0.67 3.98 3.45
CA ASP A 35 -1.16 5.33 3.73
C ASP A 35 -0.20 6.40 3.19
N GLY A 36 1.11 6.16 3.27
CA GLY A 36 2.12 7.04 2.68
C GLY A 36 1.99 7.13 1.16
N SER A 37 1.87 5.98 0.49
CA SER A 37 1.74 5.91 -0.97
C SER A 37 0.43 6.54 -1.45
N ARG A 38 -0.69 6.22 -0.77
CA ARG A 38 -2.01 6.78 -1.09
C ARG A 38 -2.01 8.30 -1.02
N ARG A 39 -1.50 8.86 0.08
CA ARG A 39 -1.43 10.31 0.28
C ARG A 39 -0.56 10.98 -0.77
N ALA A 40 0.66 10.46 -0.99
CA ALA A 40 1.59 11.05 -1.94
C ALA A 40 1.05 11.07 -3.38
N VAL A 41 0.44 9.97 -3.83
CA VAL A 41 -0.16 9.89 -5.17
C VAL A 41 -1.39 10.81 -5.26
N ARG A 42 -2.25 10.82 -4.24
CA ARG A 42 -3.42 11.70 -4.23
C ARG A 42 -3.03 13.18 -4.27
N ASP A 43 -2.05 13.58 -3.45
CA ASP A 43 -1.53 14.96 -3.44
C ASP A 43 -0.96 15.36 -4.81
N ALA A 44 -0.25 14.45 -5.49
CA ALA A 44 0.29 14.70 -6.83
C ALA A 44 -0.80 14.85 -7.91
N LEU A 45 -1.86 14.04 -7.84
CA LEU A 45 -3.02 14.14 -8.74
C LEU A 45 -3.81 15.43 -8.48
N ASP A 46 -4.04 15.77 -7.21
CA ASP A 46 -4.73 17.00 -6.81
C ASP A 46 -3.96 18.25 -7.25
N ALA A 47 -2.63 18.24 -7.16
CA ALA A 47 -1.77 19.31 -7.66
C ALA A 47 -1.91 19.54 -9.18
N GLN A 48 -2.34 18.53 -9.93
CA GLN A 48 -2.62 18.60 -11.37
C GLN A 48 -4.12 18.80 -11.68
N GLY A 49 -4.96 19.00 -10.66
CA GLY A 49 -6.40 19.18 -10.82
C GLY A 49 -7.16 17.91 -11.22
N MET A 50 -6.57 16.73 -11.07
CA MET A 50 -7.17 15.43 -11.45
C MET A 50 -8.10 14.89 -10.36
N VAL A 51 -9.07 15.71 -9.93
CA VAL A 51 -9.95 15.39 -8.79
C VAL A 51 -10.84 14.17 -9.02
N TRP A 52 -11.09 13.84 -10.29
CA TRP A 52 -11.85 12.66 -10.72
C TRP A 52 -11.15 11.33 -10.41
N ALA A 53 -9.83 11.34 -10.26
CA ALA A 53 -9.02 10.13 -10.09
C ALA A 53 -8.96 9.71 -8.62
N GLU A 54 -9.58 8.59 -8.28
CA GLU A 54 -9.55 7.99 -6.94
C GLU A 54 -8.32 7.11 -6.76
N VAL A 55 -7.73 7.11 -5.56
CA VAL A 55 -6.49 6.38 -5.24
C VAL A 55 -6.72 5.33 -4.16
N GLY A 56 -6.57 4.06 -4.52
CA GLY A 56 -6.52 2.92 -3.62
C GLY A 56 -5.10 2.37 -3.47
N THR A 57 -4.81 1.65 -2.38
CA THR A 57 -3.52 0.98 -2.17
C THR A 57 -3.69 -0.36 -1.46
N ASP A 58 -2.91 -1.36 -1.84
CA ASP A 58 -2.79 -2.67 -1.18
C ASP A 58 -1.31 -3.07 -1.16
N GLY A 59 -0.72 -3.09 0.04
CA GLY A 59 0.71 -3.23 0.25
C GLY A 59 1.50 -2.17 -0.54
N LEU A 60 2.15 -2.62 -1.62
CA LEU A 60 2.96 -1.76 -2.50
C LEU A 60 2.25 -1.36 -3.79
N GLN A 61 1.08 -1.93 -4.08
CA GLN A 61 0.31 -1.62 -5.28
C GLN A 61 -0.56 -0.39 -5.06
N VAL A 62 -0.71 0.40 -6.13
CA VAL A 62 -1.57 1.58 -6.18
C VAL A 62 -2.61 1.36 -7.26
N PHE A 63 -3.88 1.56 -6.94
CA PHE A 63 -4.99 1.46 -7.87
C PHE A 63 -5.49 2.87 -8.18
N LEU A 64 -5.59 3.22 -9.46
CA LEU A 64 -6.29 4.42 -9.90
C LEU A 64 -7.66 4.03 -10.43
N ALA A 65 -8.71 4.67 -9.93
CA ALA A 65 -10.09 4.46 -10.33
C ALA A 65 -10.78 5.80 -10.63
N GLY A 66 -12.03 5.73 -11.11
CA GLY A 66 -12.83 6.90 -11.48
C GLY A 66 -13.02 7.04 -12.99
N THR A 67 -13.79 8.06 -13.39
CA THR A 67 -14.11 8.34 -14.80
C THR A 67 -13.23 9.47 -15.31
N ALA A 68 -12.30 9.14 -16.20
CA ALA A 68 -11.47 10.10 -16.90
C ALA A 68 -12.30 10.83 -17.97
N PRO A 69 -12.12 12.15 -18.13
CA PRO A 69 -12.86 12.93 -19.14
C PRO A 69 -12.44 12.58 -20.58
N ASP A 70 -11.22 12.10 -20.78
CA ASP A 70 -10.73 11.55 -22.05
C ASP A 70 -9.55 10.59 -21.81
N GLU A 71 -9.11 9.92 -22.87
CA GLU A 71 -8.00 8.97 -22.84
C GLU A 71 -6.66 9.65 -22.47
N ALA A 72 -6.47 10.92 -22.84
CA ALA A 72 -5.26 11.66 -22.53
C ALA A 72 -5.16 11.96 -21.03
N ALA A 73 -6.29 12.30 -20.38
CA ALA A 73 -6.38 12.50 -18.95
C ALA A 73 -6.13 11.20 -18.18
N ARG A 74 -6.67 10.07 -18.65
CA ARG A 74 -6.38 8.74 -18.11
C ARG A 74 -4.89 8.43 -18.12
N PHE A 75 -4.23 8.58 -19.28
CA PHE A 75 -2.79 8.35 -19.38
C PHE A 75 -1.96 9.35 -18.56
N ALA A 76 -2.40 10.61 -18.46
CA ALA A 76 -1.74 11.61 -17.64
C ALA A 76 -1.79 11.23 -16.16
N ALA A 77 -2.93 10.74 -15.65
CA ALA A 77 -3.07 10.30 -14.27
C ALA A 77 -2.15 9.11 -13.94
N LEU A 78 -2.08 8.11 -14.84
CA LEU A 78 -1.13 6.99 -14.70
C LEU A 78 0.32 7.45 -14.68
N SER A 79 0.68 8.39 -15.55
CA SER A 79 2.02 8.95 -15.62
C SER A 79 2.38 9.69 -14.33
N VAL A 80 1.48 10.52 -13.80
CA VAL A 80 1.67 11.26 -12.54
C VAL A 80 1.87 10.29 -11.37
N ALA A 81 1.02 9.27 -11.24
CA ALA A 81 1.20 8.25 -10.21
C ALA A 81 2.54 7.51 -10.33
N GLY A 82 2.95 7.17 -11.56
CA GLY A 82 4.23 6.53 -11.87
C GLY A 82 5.47 7.40 -11.64
N GLN A 83 5.33 8.72 -11.40
CA GLN A 83 6.42 9.58 -10.92
C GLN A 83 6.59 9.52 -9.39
N VAL A 84 5.51 9.18 -8.67
CA VAL A 84 5.50 9.12 -7.20
C VAL A 84 5.88 7.72 -6.71
N VAL A 85 5.36 6.69 -7.35
CA VAL A 85 5.65 5.28 -7.06
C VAL A 85 6.16 4.58 -8.32
N ASP A 86 6.76 3.41 -8.16
CA ASP A 86 7.15 2.57 -9.30
C ASP A 86 5.93 2.28 -10.19
N ALA A 87 6.01 2.69 -11.46
CA ALA A 87 4.93 2.56 -12.44
C ALA A 87 4.46 1.12 -12.64
N THR A 88 5.31 0.12 -12.40
CA THR A 88 4.93 -1.30 -12.48
C THR A 88 3.95 -1.73 -11.40
N ARG A 89 3.79 -0.90 -10.36
CA ARG A 89 2.87 -1.13 -9.23
C ARG A 89 1.57 -0.35 -9.37
N VAL A 90 1.46 0.51 -10.39
CA VAL A 90 0.26 1.27 -10.67
C VAL A 90 -0.68 0.41 -11.51
N ILE A 91 -1.87 0.17 -10.99
CA ILE A 91 -2.91 -0.61 -11.62
C ILE A 91 -4.01 0.35 -12.04
N ASP A 92 -4.31 0.32 -13.34
CA ASP A 92 -5.36 1.13 -13.90
C ASP A 92 -6.72 0.42 -13.81
N GLN A 93 -7.65 1.05 -13.11
CA GLN A 93 -9.06 0.67 -13.00
C GLN A 93 -9.97 1.87 -13.33
N THR A 94 -9.45 2.86 -14.06
CA THR A 94 -10.23 3.99 -14.55
C THR A 94 -11.03 3.59 -15.78
N VAL A 95 -12.12 4.31 -16.01
CA VAL A 95 -12.91 4.26 -17.24
C VAL A 95 -12.88 5.63 -17.91
N VAL A 96 -13.16 5.70 -19.20
CA VAL A 96 -13.25 6.98 -19.92
C VAL A 96 -14.72 7.31 -20.14
N GLU A 97 -15.08 8.59 -20.01
CA GLU A 97 -16.42 9.10 -20.34
C GLU A 97 -16.75 8.83 -21.82
N GLU A 98 -17.99 8.41 -22.11
CA GLU A 98 -18.43 8.06 -23.48
C GLU A 98 -18.64 9.28 -24.39
#